data_AF-A0A2G6K9M0-F1
#
_entry.id   AF-A0A2G6K9M0-F1
#
_cell.length_a   1.000
_cell.length_b   1.000
_cell.length_c   1.000
_cell.angle_alpha   90.00
_cell.angle_beta   90.00
_cell.angle_gamma   90.00
#
_symmetry.space_group_name_H-M   'P 1'
#
loop_
_entity.id
_entity.type
_entity.pdbx_description
1 polymer ?
#
loop_
_entity_poly.entity_id
_entity_poly.type
_entity_poly.pdbx_seq_one_letter_code
_entity_poly.pdbx_strand_id
1 'polypeptide(L)' 'MSDQQTAWTGIAQLLRAQLTESVWYSTFCDAVPVVNHSSDEIVIKVPNTLAHDRIMTRYRGLITDAMSDL' A
#
# COMPACT_ATOMS: atom_id res chain seq x y z
N MET A 1 -14.72 -6.19 9.06
CA MET A 1 -13.56 -5.65 8.32
C MET A 1 -14.11 -5.04 7.05
N SER A 2 -13.71 -3.81 6.70
CA SER A 2 -14.11 -3.18 5.44
C SER A 2 -13.36 -3.82 4.27
N ASP A 3 -13.98 -3.91 3.09
CA ASP A 3 -13.38 -4.51 1.89
C ASP A 3 -12.00 -3.91 1.57
N GLN A 4 -11.81 -2.61 1.80
CA GLN A 4 -10.51 -1.94 1.63
C GLN A 4 -9.44 -2.39 2.63
N GLN A 5 -9.83 -2.75 3.86
CA GLN A 5 -8.89 -3.30 4.83
C GLN A 5 -8.41 -4.68 4.38
N THR A 6 -9.31 -5.50 3.85
CA THR A 6 -8.98 -6.82 3.30
C THR A 6 -8.09 -6.68 2.07
N ALA A 7 -8.46 -5.80 1.13
CA ALA A 7 -7.69 -5.55 -0.09
C ALA A 7 -6.27 -5.05 0.23
N TRP A 8 -6.14 -4.05 1.11
CA TRP A 8 -4.83 -3.56 1.54
C TRP A 8 -4.02 -4.62 2.26
N THR A 9 -4.65 -5.48 3.07
CA THR A 9 -3.93 -6.56 3.76
C THR A 9 -3.32 -7.54 2.74
N GLY A 10 -4.05 -7.89 1.68
CA GLY A 10 -3.53 -8.74 0.60
C GLY A 10 -2.39 -8.07 -0.17
N ILE A 11 -2.57 -6.82 -0.57
CA ILE A 11 -1.53 -6.03 -1.25
C ILE A 11 -0.28 -5.92 -0.38
N ALA A 12 -0.45 -5.59 0.91
CA ALA A 12 0.64 -5.47 1.87
C ALA A 12 1.46 -6.77 1.98
N GLN A 13 0.82 -7.94 1.92
CA GLN A 13 1.51 -9.23 1.91
C GLN A 13 2.33 -9.44 0.63
N LEU A 14 1.76 -9.14 -0.54
CA LEU A 14 2.46 -9.21 -1.82
C LEU A 14 3.67 -8.26 -1.86
N LEU A 15 3.50 -7.03 -1.40
CA LEU A 15 4.59 -6.05 -1.27
C LEU A 15 5.66 -6.55 -0.30
N ARG A 16 5.27 -7.14 0.84
CA ARG A 16 6.22 -7.64 1.86
C ARG A 16 7.09 -8.78 1.34
N ALA A 17 6.58 -9.60 0.42
CA ALA A 17 7.33 -10.68 -0.21
C ALA A 17 8.36 -10.17 -1.24
N GLN A 18 8.10 -9.03 -1.87
CA GLN A 18 8.94 -8.48 -2.94
C GLN A 18 9.96 -7.44 -2.45
N LEU A 19 9.65 -6.76 -1.34
CA LEU A 19 10.47 -5.68 -0.82
C LEU A 19 11.44 -6.17 0.28
N THR A 20 12.59 -5.52 0.35
CA THR A 20 13.50 -5.71 1.48
C THR A 20 12.90 -5.13 2.76
N GLU A 21 13.35 -5.64 3.92
CA GLU A 21 12.85 -5.18 5.22
C GLU A 21 13.08 -3.69 5.44
N SER A 22 14.24 -3.16 5.02
CA SER A 22 14.55 -1.74 5.15
C SER A 22 13.58 -0.85 4.36
N VAL A 23 13.19 -1.27 3.16
CA VAL A 23 12.19 -0.53 2.35
C VAL A 23 10.82 -0.62 3.00
N TRP A 24 10.44 -1.81 3.48
CA TRP A 24 9.19 -2.02 4.19
C TRP A 24 9.06 -1.09 5.40
N TYR A 25 10.03 -1.14 6.32
CA TYR A 25 10.00 -0.32 7.55
C TYR A 25 10.04 1.18 7.28
N SER A 26 10.76 1.63 6.25
CA SER A 26 10.86 3.06 5.96
C SER A 26 9.69 3.64 5.16
N THR A 27 8.84 2.80 4.56
CA THR A 27 7.84 3.26 3.57
C THR A 27 6.43 2.72 3.81
N PHE A 28 6.29 1.44 4.13
CA PHE A 28 5.00 0.73 4.12
C PHE A 28 4.53 0.24 5.50
N CYS A 29 5.44 0.09 6.46
CA CYS A 29 5.12 -0.53 7.76
C CYS A 29 4.00 0.20 8.52
N ASP A 30 3.94 1.53 8.43
CA ASP A 30 2.91 2.34 9.08
C ASP A 30 1.85 2.86 8.09
N ALA A 31 1.78 2.27 6.89
CA ALA A 31 0.77 2.62 5.90
C ALA A 31 -0.54 1.88 6.21
N VAL A 32 -1.62 2.65 6.41
CA VAL A 32 -2.93 2.12 6.82
C VAL A 32 -4.00 2.48 5.81
N PRO A 33 -4.94 1.57 5.50
CA PRO A 33 -6.03 1.86 4.58
C PRO A 33 -7.03 2.80 5.24
N VAL A 34 -7.53 3.75 4.46
CA VAL A 34 -8.58 4.68 4.86
C VAL A 34 -9.88 4.20 4.24
N VAL A 35 -10.94 4.18 5.04
CA VAL A 35 -12.28 3.85 4.54
C VAL A 35 -12.72 4.94 3.56
N ASN A 36 -12.88 4.56 2.30
CA ASN A 36 -13.42 5.37 1.22
C ASN A 36 -14.71 4.73 0.72
N HIS A 37 -15.66 5.52 0.24
CA HIS A 37 -16.91 5.04 -0.36
C HIS A 37 -16.77 4.61 -1.82
N SER A 38 -15.63 4.91 -2.47
CA SER A 38 -15.35 4.43 -3.83
C SER A 38 -14.71 3.05 -3.80
N SER A 39 -15.28 2.13 -4.57
CA SER A 39 -14.79 0.75 -4.70
C SER A 39 -13.57 0.62 -5.63
N ASP A 40 -13.34 1.59 -6.52
CA ASP A 40 -12.29 1.53 -7.54
C ASP A 40 -10.94 2.11 -7.06
N GLU A 41 -10.89 2.69 -5.86
CA GLU A 41 -9.70 3.34 -5.34
C GLU A 41 -9.37 2.85 -3.93
N ILE A 42 -8.09 2.51 -3.73
CA ILE A 42 -7.53 2.27 -2.41
C ILE A 42 -6.82 3.53 -1.95
N VAL A 43 -7.31 4.09 -0.86
CA VAL A 43 -6.68 5.23 -0.19
C VAL A 43 -5.90 4.71 1.01
N ILE A 44 -4.61 5.03 1.09
CA ILE A 44 -3.78 4.73 2.25
C ILE A 44 -3.28 6.03 2.88
N LYS A 45 -3.24 6.04 4.21
CA LYS A 45 -2.56 7.07 4.99
C LYS A 45 -1.16 6.57 5.30
N VAL A 46 -0.18 7.45 5.12
CA VAL A 46 1.24 7.18 5.38
C VAL A 46 1.79 8.11 6.47
N PRO A 47 2.86 7.72 7.17
CA PRO A 47 3.33 8.44 8.36
C PRO A 47 4.02 9.78 8.05
N ASN A 48 4.58 9.96 6.85
CA ASN A 48 5.32 11.16 6.46
C ASN A 48 5.38 11.35 4.94
N THR A 49 5.78 12.56 4.52
CA THR A 49 5.89 12.94 3.10
C THR A 49 6.91 12.10 2.33
N LEU A 50 8.00 11.66 2.97
CA LEU A 50 9.00 10.82 2.31
C LEU A 50 8.41 9.47 1.87
N ALA A 51 7.60 8.84 2.72
CA ALA A 51 6.90 7.60 2.39
C ALA A 51 5.89 7.84 1.26
N HIS A 52 5.12 8.93 1.33
CA HIS A 52 4.20 9.33 0.27
C HIS A 52 4.91 9.47 -1.09
N ASP A 53 6.00 10.24 -1.13
CA ASP A 53 6.72 10.53 -2.37
C ASP A 53 7.31 9.26 -2.98
N ARG A 54 7.93 8.42 -2.16
CA ARG A 54 8.45 7.11 -2.60
C ARG A 54 7.36 6.23 -3.20
N ILE A 55 6.20 6.21 -2.56
CA ILE A 55 5.05 5.45 -3.07
C ILE A 55 4.63 6.00 -4.41
N MET A 56 4.42 7.31 -4.54
CA MET A 56 3.92 7.92 -5.77
C MET A 56 4.91 7.85 -6.93
N THR A 57 6.22 7.96 -6.67
CA THR A 57 7.23 8.02 -7.74
C THR A 57 7.84 6.67 -8.08
N ARG A 58 8.01 5.76 -7.11
CA ARG A 58 8.80 4.54 -7.27
C ARG A 58 7.99 3.26 -7.12
N TYR A 59 7.07 3.23 -6.16
CA TYR A 59 6.34 2.00 -5.83
C TYR A 59 4.90 1.97 -6.35
N ARG A 60 4.45 3.03 -7.04
CA ARG A 60 3.09 3.11 -7.57
C ARG A 60 2.77 1.96 -8.51
N GLY A 61 3.67 1.66 -9.45
CA GLY A 61 3.53 0.52 -10.37
C GLY A 61 3.40 -0.80 -9.60
N LEU A 62 4.30 -1.05 -8.64
CA LEU A 62 4.28 -2.24 -7.82
C LEU A 62 2.97 -2.43 -7.04
N ILE A 63 2.37 -1.34 -6.54
CA ILE A 63 1.07 -1.38 -5.86
C ILE A 63 -0.04 -1.68 -6.85
N THR A 64 -0.03 -1.05 -8.04
CA THR A 64 -1.02 -1.30 -9.09
C THR A 64 -0.95 -2.73 -9.61
N ASP A 65 0.24 -3.29 -9.74
CA ASP A 65 0.45 -4.69 -10.12
C ASP A 65 -0.11 -5.62 -9.03
N ALA A 66 0.24 -5.37 -7.76
CA ALA A 66 -0.29 -6.13 -6.63
C ALA A 66 -1.82 -6.02 -6.47
N MET A 67 -2.42 -4.89 -6.87
CA MET A 67 -3.89 -4.74 -6.92
C MET A 67 -4.52 -5.57 -8.04
N SER A 68 -3.81 -5.78 -9.15
CA SER A 68 -4.29 -6.57 -10.28
C SER A 68 -4.16 -8.09 -10.05
N ASP A 69 -3.21 -8.48 -9.20
CA ASP A 69 -2.96 -9.87 -8.78
C ASP A 69 -3.86 -10.35 -7.62
N LEU A 70 -4.68 -9.46 -7.06
CA LEU A 70 -5.57 -9.73 -5.92
C LEU A 70 -6.97 -10.16 -6.38
#